data_AF-A0A254QXR0-F1
#
_entry.id   AF-A0A254QXR0-F1
#
_cell.length_a   1.000
_cell.length_b   1.000
_cell.length_c   1.000
_cell.angle_alpha   90.00
_cell.angle_beta   90.00
_cell.angle_gamma   90.00
#
_symmetry.space_group_name_H-M   'P 1'
#
loop_
_entity.id
_entity.type
_entity.pdbx_description
1 polymer ?
#
loop_
_entity_poly.entity_id
_entity_poly.type
_entity_poly.pdbx_seq_one_letter_code
_entity_poly.pdbx_strand_id
1 'polypeptide(L)'
;MPKIGTITYPDNPLALLKDRNIGPLYKKHLTSVFNSDEVNFLQGKFDVKKIYKVYIQSNARKGLNLPSKMTADAKALADVGDWKLKSWQPLLAKIEEHIINDLEMNHNASFFDSPAFLKLHALLLTNKEAKRIAKEVGTKDIKAIDNAIRALCLSETTKANKILKESQERERAMWDTKSVKEKPAGLISKIKKKLGIK
;
A
#
# COMPACT_ATOMS: atom_id res chain seq x y z
N MET A 1 6.56 5.55 -9.45
CA MET A 1 6.16 5.56 -8.03
C MET A 1 4.81 6.22 -7.88
N PRO A 2 3.79 5.54 -7.32
CA PRO A 2 2.47 6.14 -7.10
C PRO A 2 2.56 7.28 -6.10
N LYS A 3 2.00 8.43 -6.50
CA LYS A 3 1.83 9.59 -5.64
C LYS A 3 0.36 9.69 -5.24
N ILE A 4 0.09 9.50 -3.95
CA ILE A 4 -1.27 9.61 -3.40
C ILE A 4 -1.25 10.78 -2.43
N GLY A 5 -2.02 11.83 -2.76
CA GLY A 5 -1.91 13.13 -2.08
C GLY A 5 -0.50 13.72 -2.17
N THR A 6 0.10 14.02 -1.01
CA THR A 6 1.47 14.56 -0.91
C THR A 6 2.54 13.50 -0.64
N ILE A 7 2.17 12.23 -0.57
CA ILE A 7 3.08 11.14 -0.21
C ILE A 7 3.37 10.31 -1.45
N THR A 8 4.66 10.06 -1.69
CA THR A 8 5.13 9.14 -2.72
C THR A 8 5.36 7.78 -2.07
N TYR A 9 4.74 6.74 -2.63
CA TYR A 9 4.92 5.36 -2.19
C TYR A 9 5.79 4.58 -3.18
N PRO A 10 6.48 3.52 -2.73
CA PRO A 10 7.11 2.58 -3.64
C PRO A 10 6.08 1.98 -4.61
N ASP A 11 6.48 1.73 -5.85
CA ASP A 11 5.67 1.09 -6.90
C ASP A 11 5.96 -0.41 -7.06
N ASN A 12 7.17 -0.87 -6.73
CA ASN A 12 7.50 -2.29 -6.87
C ASN A 12 7.19 -3.09 -5.58
N PRO A 13 6.70 -4.34 -5.69
CA PRO A 13 6.36 -5.21 -4.57
C PRO A 13 7.48 -5.41 -3.54
N LEU A 14 8.74 -5.55 -3.98
CA LEU A 14 9.86 -5.72 -3.07
C LEU A 14 10.12 -4.49 -2.21
N ALA A 15 10.03 -3.30 -2.79
CA ALA A 15 10.18 -2.04 -2.09
C ALA A 15 8.99 -1.78 -1.16
N LEU A 16 7.78 -2.15 -1.57
CA LEU A 16 6.61 -2.17 -0.68
C LEU A 16 6.84 -3.09 0.53
N LEU A 17 7.30 -4.32 0.32
CA LEU A 17 7.60 -5.29 1.40
C LEU A 17 8.73 -4.84 2.34
N LYS A 18 9.67 -4.03 1.85
CA LYS A 18 10.81 -3.49 2.62
C LYS A 18 10.51 -2.16 3.31
N ASP A 19 9.45 -1.46 2.92
CA ASP A 19 9.09 -0.19 3.52
C ASP A 19 8.62 -0.37 4.97
N ARG A 20 9.17 0.46 5.87
CA ARG A 20 8.96 0.33 7.32
C ARG A 20 7.50 0.56 7.74
N ASN A 21 6.78 1.42 7.03
CA ASN A 21 5.43 1.85 7.42
C ASN A 21 4.37 0.97 6.75
N ILE A 22 4.49 0.75 5.44
CA ILE A 22 3.49 0.04 4.65
C ILE A 22 3.82 -1.45 4.49
N GLY A 23 5.06 -1.88 4.64
CA GLY A 23 5.49 -3.27 4.42
C GLY A 23 4.74 -4.31 5.25
N PRO A 24 4.52 -4.10 6.57
CA PRO A 24 3.71 -5.01 7.36
C PRO A 24 2.24 -5.10 6.89
N LEU A 25 1.67 -3.98 6.44
CA LEU A 25 0.32 -3.92 5.88
C LEU A 25 0.23 -4.61 4.52
N TYR A 26 1.20 -4.36 3.66
CA TYR A 26 1.31 -4.97 2.34
C TYR A 26 1.49 -6.49 2.45
N LYS A 27 2.37 -6.96 3.34
CA LYS A 27 2.51 -8.39 3.65
C LYS A 27 1.18 -9.00 4.09
N LYS A 28 0.47 -8.34 5.01
CA LYS A 28 -0.83 -8.83 5.51
C LYS A 28 -1.87 -8.90 4.39
N HIS A 29 -1.93 -7.89 3.53
CA HIS A 29 -2.78 -7.87 2.33
C HIS A 29 -2.47 -9.09 1.45
N LEU A 30 -1.21 -9.25 1.04
CA LEU A 30 -0.80 -10.37 0.19
C LEU A 30 -1.10 -11.72 0.82
N THR A 31 -0.85 -11.94 2.11
CA THR A 31 -1.19 -13.22 2.76
C THR A 31 -2.69 -13.54 2.77
N SER A 32 -3.56 -12.56 2.52
CA SER A 32 -5.01 -12.76 2.46
C SER A 32 -5.57 -12.96 1.05
N VAL A 33 -4.84 -12.51 0.01
CA VAL A 33 -5.30 -12.54 -1.39
C VAL A 33 -4.35 -13.28 -2.34
N PHE A 34 -3.18 -13.68 -1.84
CA PHE A 34 -2.07 -14.23 -2.61
C PHE A 34 -1.37 -15.36 -1.85
N ASN A 35 -0.55 -16.14 -2.55
CA ASN A 35 0.17 -17.26 -1.96
C ASN A 35 1.20 -16.76 -0.94
N SER A 36 0.99 -17.12 0.33
CA SER A 36 1.87 -16.73 1.43
C SER A 36 3.31 -17.23 1.26
N ASP A 37 3.52 -18.32 0.53
CA ASP A 37 4.86 -18.91 0.34
C ASP A 37 5.72 -18.13 -0.66
N GLU A 38 5.12 -17.53 -1.69
CA GLU A 38 5.80 -16.63 -2.62
C GLU A 38 6.25 -15.35 -1.91
N VAL A 39 5.41 -14.79 -1.03
CA VAL A 39 5.80 -13.65 -0.19
C VAL A 39 6.94 -14.03 0.76
N ASN A 40 6.89 -15.23 1.35
CA ASN A 40 7.96 -15.72 2.23
C ASN A 40 9.26 -16.00 1.46
N PHE A 41 9.18 -16.43 0.20
CA PHE A 41 10.33 -16.59 -0.68
C PHE A 41 11.01 -15.24 -0.94
N LEU A 42 10.25 -14.21 -1.34
CA LEU A 42 10.78 -12.86 -1.61
C LEU A 42 11.43 -12.20 -0.39
N GLN A 43 10.95 -12.49 0.82
CA GLN A 43 11.52 -11.95 2.07
C GLN A 43 12.60 -12.84 2.68
N GLY A 44 12.73 -14.07 2.18
CA GLY A 44 13.58 -15.10 2.75
C GLY A 44 15.07 -14.84 2.53
N LYS A 45 15.88 -15.12 3.54
CA LYS A 45 17.33 -15.31 3.38
C LYS A 45 17.63 -16.78 3.60
N PHE A 46 17.72 -17.52 2.50
CA PHE A 46 17.95 -18.96 2.52
C PHE A 46 19.19 -19.30 1.71
N ASP A 47 19.89 -20.36 2.11
CA ASP A 47 20.85 -20.99 1.22
C ASP A 47 20.12 -21.62 0.03
N VAL A 48 20.82 -21.72 -1.10
CA VAL A 48 20.30 -22.20 -2.38
C VAL A 48 19.68 -23.60 -2.26
N LYS A 49 20.32 -24.49 -1.49
CA LYS A 49 19.85 -25.87 -1.32
C LYS A 49 18.52 -25.91 -0.58
N LYS A 50 18.35 -25.08 0.44
CA LYS A 50 17.09 -24.92 1.17
C LYS A 50 16.03 -24.28 0.28
N ILE A 51 16.38 -23.28 -0.53
CA ILE A 51 15.45 -22.70 -1.52
C ILE A 51 14.89 -23.80 -2.42
N TYR A 52 15.76 -24.57 -3.06
CA TYR A 52 15.34 -25.64 -3.97
C TYR A 52 14.38 -26.62 -3.28
N LYS A 53 14.77 -27.17 -2.13
CA LYS A 53 13.97 -28.19 -1.43
C LYS A 53 12.63 -27.68 -0.88
N VAL A 54 12.61 -26.45 -0.40
CA VAL A 54 11.43 -25.89 0.29
C VAL A 54 10.42 -25.31 -0.71
N TYR A 55 10.90 -24.74 -1.82
CA TYR A 55 10.09 -23.89 -2.70
C TYR A 55 9.99 -24.37 -4.15
N ILE A 56 11.01 -25.05 -4.70
CA ILE A 56 11.10 -25.30 -6.15
C ILE A 56 10.96 -26.78 -6.52
N GLN A 57 11.46 -27.69 -5.68
CA GLN A 57 11.43 -29.13 -5.93
C GLN A 57 9.99 -29.60 -6.18
N SER A 58 9.83 -30.64 -7.01
CA SER A 58 8.54 -31.30 -7.17
C SER A 58 7.98 -31.72 -5.81
N ASN A 59 6.72 -31.37 -5.54
CA ASN A 59 6.03 -31.57 -4.25
C ASN A 59 6.69 -30.87 -3.06
N ALA A 60 7.41 -29.77 -3.31
CA ALA A 60 7.92 -28.89 -2.27
C ALA A 60 6.79 -28.47 -1.32
N ARG A 61 7.06 -28.53 0.00
CA ARG A 61 6.07 -28.19 1.05
C ARG A 61 5.51 -26.78 0.89
N LYS A 62 6.30 -25.87 0.34
CA LYS A 62 5.96 -24.47 0.08
C LYS A 62 6.13 -24.15 -1.40
N GLY A 63 5.66 -25.05 -2.26
CA GLY A 63 5.84 -24.97 -3.70
C GLY A 63 5.38 -23.64 -4.28
N LEU A 64 6.26 -23.02 -5.05
CA LEU A 64 5.98 -21.80 -5.81
C LEU A 64 5.26 -22.15 -7.12
N ASN A 65 4.37 -21.27 -7.57
CA ASN A 65 3.70 -21.46 -8.86
C ASN A 65 4.60 -20.99 -10.01
N LEU A 66 5.55 -21.83 -10.40
CA LEU A 66 6.58 -21.50 -11.39
C LEU A 66 6.32 -22.17 -12.75
N PRO A 67 6.70 -21.50 -13.87
CA PRO A 67 6.70 -22.13 -15.18
C PRO A 67 7.57 -23.38 -15.24
N SER A 68 7.15 -24.39 -16.01
CA SER A 68 7.85 -25.68 -16.13
C SER A 68 9.32 -25.56 -16.54
N LYS A 69 9.68 -24.52 -17.29
CA LYS A 69 11.07 -24.25 -17.66
C LYS A 69 11.94 -23.89 -16.46
N MET A 70 11.43 -23.06 -15.54
CA MET A 70 12.19 -22.64 -14.36
C MET A 70 12.41 -23.80 -13.37
N THR A 71 11.41 -24.68 -13.22
CA THR A 71 11.53 -25.88 -12.38
C THR A 71 12.49 -26.91 -13.00
N ALA A 72 12.50 -27.05 -14.33
CA ALA A 72 13.46 -27.89 -15.04
C ALA A 72 14.90 -27.35 -14.92
N ASP A 73 15.12 -26.05 -15.11
CA ASP A 73 16.43 -25.41 -14.96
C ASP A 73 16.96 -25.58 -13.52
N ALA A 74 16.09 -25.41 -12.51
CA ALA A 74 16.45 -25.62 -11.10
C ALA A 74 16.84 -27.08 -10.82
N LYS A 75 16.09 -28.02 -11.40
CA LYS A 75 16.38 -29.44 -11.28
C LYS A 75 17.73 -29.80 -11.91
N ALA A 76 18.06 -29.27 -13.08
CA ALA A 76 19.34 -29.51 -13.73
C ALA A 76 20.52 -29.03 -12.85
N LEU A 77 20.41 -27.84 -12.25
CA LEU A 77 21.42 -27.32 -11.31
C LEU A 77 21.54 -28.17 -10.04
N ALA A 78 20.41 -28.66 -9.51
CA ALA A 78 20.40 -29.53 -8.35
C ALA A 78 21.02 -30.92 -8.63
N ASP A 79 20.74 -31.49 -9.81
CA ASP A 79 21.19 -32.82 -10.22
C ASP A 79 22.72 -32.88 -10.39
N VAL A 80 23.36 -31.78 -10.84
CA VAL A 80 24.83 -31.67 -10.90
C VAL A 80 25.47 -31.36 -9.54
N GLY A 81 24.67 -31.18 -8.49
CA GLY A 81 25.14 -30.91 -7.13
C GLY A 81 25.82 -29.55 -6.94
N ASP A 82 25.67 -28.62 -7.90
CA ASP A 82 26.20 -27.27 -7.77
C ASP A 82 25.25 -26.46 -6.89
N TRP A 83 25.68 -26.11 -5.68
CA TRP A 83 24.89 -25.27 -4.74
C TRP A 83 25.48 -23.87 -4.59
N LYS A 84 26.43 -23.49 -5.46
CA LYS A 84 27.07 -22.18 -5.41
C LYS A 84 26.09 -21.12 -5.86
N LEU A 85 25.99 -20.04 -5.07
CA LEU A 85 25.08 -18.92 -5.37
C LEU A 85 25.28 -18.36 -6.77
N LYS A 86 26.52 -18.28 -7.27
CA LYS A 86 26.84 -17.74 -8.60
C LYS A 86 26.11 -18.46 -9.74
N SER A 87 25.94 -19.78 -9.64
CA SER A 87 25.27 -20.58 -10.68
C SER A 87 23.74 -20.48 -10.60
N TRP A 88 23.21 -20.27 -9.39
CA TRP A 88 21.77 -20.19 -9.15
C TRP A 88 21.21 -18.78 -9.25
N GLN A 89 22.04 -17.76 -9.03
CA GLN A 89 21.63 -16.36 -8.99
C GLN A 89 20.83 -15.94 -10.24
N PRO A 90 21.20 -16.30 -11.48
CA PRO A 90 20.41 -15.95 -12.66
C PRO A 90 19.01 -16.57 -12.65
N LEU A 91 18.87 -17.81 -12.15
CA LEU A 91 17.58 -18.49 -12.06
C LEU A 91 16.73 -17.92 -10.93
N LEU A 92 17.33 -17.68 -9.76
CA LEU A 92 16.63 -17.07 -8.62
C LEU A 92 16.13 -15.67 -8.95
N ALA A 93 16.92 -14.88 -9.69
CA ALA A 93 16.49 -13.56 -10.18
C ALA A 93 15.27 -13.66 -11.11
N LYS A 94 15.24 -14.63 -12.03
CA LYS A 94 14.08 -14.87 -12.91
C LYS A 94 12.83 -15.30 -12.13
N ILE A 95 13.01 -16.13 -11.10
CA ILE A 95 11.91 -16.55 -10.23
C ILE A 95 11.38 -15.35 -9.44
N GLU A 96 12.26 -14.54 -8.88
CA GLU A 96 11.91 -13.30 -8.18
C GLU A 96 11.13 -12.35 -9.10
N GLU A 97 11.62 -12.12 -10.33
CA GLU A 97 10.96 -11.31 -11.35
C GLU A 97 9.58 -11.86 -11.74
N HIS A 98 9.44 -13.18 -11.90
CA HIS A 98 8.15 -13.82 -12.19
C HIS A 98 7.11 -13.53 -11.09
N ILE A 99 7.49 -13.71 -9.83
CA ILE A 99 6.59 -13.43 -8.69
C ILE A 99 6.27 -11.94 -8.61
N ILE A 100 7.26 -11.06 -8.82
CA ILE A 100 7.05 -9.61 -8.81
C ILE A 100 6.05 -9.19 -9.88
N ASN A 101 6.19 -9.68 -11.11
CA ASN A 101 5.29 -9.35 -12.20
C ASN A 101 3.84 -9.77 -11.90
N ASP A 102 3.65 -10.94 -11.29
CA ASP A 102 2.32 -11.40 -10.86
C ASP A 102 1.71 -10.47 -9.79
N LEU A 103 2.51 -10.10 -8.79
CA LEU A 103 2.11 -9.15 -7.75
C LEU A 103 1.77 -7.77 -8.32
N GLU A 104 2.56 -7.26 -9.27
CA GLU A 104 2.33 -5.98 -9.91
C GLU A 104 1.04 -5.96 -10.73
N MET A 105 0.80 -7.00 -11.54
CA MET A 105 -0.36 -7.09 -12.40
C MET A 105 -1.66 -7.30 -11.63
N ASN A 106 -1.64 -8.13 -10.58
CA ASN A 106 -2.87 -8.64 -9.97
C ASN A 106 -3.16 -8.05 -8.58
N HIS A 107 -2.15 -7.60 -7.83
CA HIS A 107 -2.31 -7.30 -6.40
C HIS A 107 -1.92 -5.89 -5.98
N ASN A 108 -1.02 -5.21 -6.70
CA ASN A 108 -0.56 -3.87 -6.32
C ASN A 108 -1.67 -2.82 -6.33
N ALA A 109 -2.48 -2.76 -7.39
CA ALA A 109 -3.57 -1.79 -7.48
C ALA A 109 -4.58 -1.98 -6.33
N SER A 110 -4.98 -3.23 -6.05
CA SER A 110 -5.95 -3.52 -4.99
C SER A 110 -5.42 -3.25 -3.58
N PHE A 111 -4.09 -3.29 -3.37
CA PHE A 111 -3.49 -2.89 -2.11
C PHE A 111 -3.70 -1.41 -1.82
N PHE A 112 -3.44 -0.54 -2.80
CA PHE A 112 -3.61 0.91 -2.63
C PHE A 112 -5.08 1.33 -2.46
N ASP A 113 -6.01 0.51 -2.91
CA ASP A 113 -7.45 0.67 -2.67
C ASP A 113 -7.92 0.00 -1.36
N SER A 114 -7.03 -0.72 -0.66
CA SER A 114 -7.43 -1.48 0.53
C SER A 114 -7.79 -0.54 1.71
N PRO A 115 -8.84 -0.85 2.50
CA PRO A 115 -9.20 -0.04 3.66
C PRO A 115 -8.08 0.13 4.69
N ALA A 116 -7.20 -0.88 4.79
CA ALA A 116 -6.08 -0.87 5.72
C ALA A 116 -4.97 0.09 5.26
N PHE A 117 -4.66 0.11 3.95
CA PHE A 117 -3.76 1.11 3.38
C PHE A 117 -4.34 2.51 3.51
N LEU A 118 -5.61 2.72 3.11
CA LEU A 118 -6.25 4.03 3.19
C LEU A 118 -6.28 4.59 4.62
N LYS A 119 -6.50 3.73 5.62
CA LYS A 119 -6.34 4.04 7.04
C LYS A 119 -4.96 4.61 7.35
N LEU A 120 -3.91 3.88 7.01
CA LEU A 120 -2.54 4.32 7.28
C LEU A 120 -2.20 5.60 6.50
N HIS A 121 -2.58 5.67 5.23
CA HIS A 121 -2.39 6.85 4.39
C HIS A 121 -3.00 8.09 5.05
N ALA A 122 -4.21 7.97 5.61
CA ALA A 122 -4.88 9.03 6.36
C ALA A 122 -4.11 9.49 7.60
N LEU A 123 -3.48 8.55 8.33
CA LEU A 123 -2.65 8.87 9.49
C LEU A 123 -1.35 9.59 9.09
N LEU A 124 -0.81 9.21 7.93
CA LEU A 124 0.43 9.77 7.38
C LEU A 124 0.23 11.11 6.66
N LEU A 125 -0.99 11.38 6.18
CA LEU A 125 -1.41 12.71 5.73
C LEU A 125 -1.31 13.67 6.90
N THR A 126 -0.14 14.28 7.04
CA THR A 126 0.21 15.14 8.16
C THR A 126 -0.76 16.32 8.31
N ASN A 127 -0.74 16.92 9.51
CA ASN A 127 -1.30 18.24 9.84
C ASN A 127 -0.99 19.32 8.77
N LYS A 128 0.09 19.19 7.99
CA LYS A 128 0.44 20.11 6.89
C LYS A 128 -0.63 20.15 5.79
N GLU A 129 -1.23 19.02 5.47
CA GLU A 129 -2.27 18.96 4.44
C GLU A 129 -3.60 19.47 4.98
N ALA A 130 -3.92 19.14 6.23
CA ALA A 130 -5.03 19.75 6.95
C ALA A 130 -4.88 21.28 7.04
N LYS A 131 -3.68 21.81 7.33
CA LYS A 131 -3.35 23.24 7.31
C LYS A 131 -3.54 23.87 5.94
N ARG A 132 -3.08 23.20 4.87
CA ARG A 132 -3.23 23.68 3.50
C ARG A 132 -4.70 23.79 3.11
N ILE A 133 -5.46 22.72 3.33
CA ILE A 133 -6.89 22.68 3.04
C ILE A 133 -7.63 23.70 3.91
N ALA A 134 -7.30 23.81 5.20
CA ALA A 134 -7.92 24.78 6.11
C ALA A 134 -7.73 26.23 5.62
N LYS A 135 -6.52 26.59 5.16
CA LYS A 135 -6.23 27.90 4.58
C LYS A 135 -7.03 28.17 3.30
N GLU A 136 -7.13 27.20 2.41
CA GLU A 136 -7.85 27.35 1.13
C GLU A 136 -9.36 27.54 1.33
N VAL A 137 -9.94 26.90 2.32
CA VAL A 137 -11.39 26.93 2.60
C VAL A 137 -11.78 28.02 3.61
N GLY A 138 -10.79 28.73 4.15
CA GLY A 138 -10.99 29.85 5.07
C GLY A 138 -11.36 29.45 6.50
N THR A 139 -11.11 28.20 6.89
CA THR A 139 -11.36 27.71 8.26
C THR A 139 -10.09 27.78 9.11
N LYS A 140 -10.25 28.11 10.38
CA LYS A 140 -9.21 28.03 11.41
C LYS A 140 -9.25 26.68 12.13
N ASP A 141 -10.31 25.90 11.99
CA ASP A 141 -10.45 24.57 12.60
C ASP A 141 -9.70 23.48 11.82
N ILE A 142 -8.37 23.57 11.85
CA ILE A 142 -7.44 22.58 11.24
C ILE A 142 -7.74 21.17 11.77
N LYS A 143 -8.15 21.05 13.04
CA LYS A 143 -8.44 19.77 13.69
C LYS A 143 -9.69 19.12 13.09
N ALA A 144 -10.73 19.89 12.81
CA ALA A 144 -11.91 19.38 12.10
C ALA A 144 -11.56 18.94 10.67
N ILE A 145 -10.73 19.69 9.95
CA ILE A 145 -10.25 19.29 8.62
C ILE A 145 -9.46 17.99 8.69
N ASP A 146 -8.52 17.85 9.65
CA ASP A 146 -7.75 16.61 9.86
C ASP A 146 -8.66 15.41 10.16
N ASN A 147 -9.65 15.60 11.04
CA ASN A 147 -10.62 14.56 11.38
C ASN A 147 -11.54 14.19 10.20
N ALA A 148 -11.93 15.17 9.38
CA ALA A 148 -12.72 14.94 8.18
C ALA A 148 -11.92 14.19 7.11
N ILE A 149 -10.63 14.53 6.92
CA ILE A 149 -9.70 13.78 6.06
C ILE A 149 -9.63 12.32 6.52
N ARG A 150 -9.41 12.08 7.82
CA ARG A 150 -9.39 10.74 8.39
C ARG A 150 -10.69 9.98 8.11
N ALA A 151 -11.85 10.59 8.40
CA ALA A 151 -13.15 9.97 8.14
C ALA A 151 -13.37 9.64 6.66
N LEU A 152 -12.98 10.53 5.73
CA LEU A 152 -13.11 10.28 4.29
C LEU A 152 -12.24 9.12 3.81
N CYS A 153 -11.01 8.99 4.34
CA CYS A 153 -10.15 7.83 4.04
C CYS A 153 -10.69 6.51 4.59
N LEU A 154 -11.58 6.57 5.60
CA LEU A 154 -12.31 5.41 6.13
C LEU A 154 -13.61 5.11 5.37
N SER A 155 -13.89 5.83 4.29
CA SER A 155 -15.19 5.81 3.60
C SER A 155 -16.37 6.26 4.49
N GLU A 156 -16.11 6.92 5.62
CA GLU A 156 -17.11 7.43 6.57
C GLU A 156 -17.64 8.81 6.13
N THR A 157 -18.17 8.91 4.91
CA THR A 157 -18.60 10.19 4.31
C THR A 157 -19.61 10.95 5.17
N THR A 158 -20.55 10.25 5.81
CA THR A 158 -21.54 10.86 6.71
C THR A 158 -20.88 11.50 7.93
N LYS A 159 -19.87 10.85 8.50
CA LYS A 159 -19.12 11.35 9.65
C LYS A 159 -18.26 12.55 9.26
N ALA A 160 -17.61 12.51 8.10
CA ALA A 160 -16.87 13.64 7.56
C ALA A 160 -17.78 14.87 7.36
N ASN A 161 -18.96 14.67 6.77
CA ASN A 161 -19.97 15.73 6.62
C ASN A 161 -20.36 16.33 7.96
N LYS A 162 -20.63 15.49 8.97
CA LYS A 162 -20.99 15.93 10.32
C LYS A 162 -19.88 16.78 10.95
N ILE A 163 -18.63 16.30 10.92
CA ILE A 163 -17.46 17.02 11.45
C ILE A 163 -17.32 18.40 10.80
N LEU A 164 -17.41 18.46 9.48
CA LEU A 164 -17.27 19.72 8.74
C LEU A 164 -18.45 20.67 9.01
N LYS A 165 -19.67 20.16 9.10
CA LYS A 165 -20.86 20.97 9.43
C LYS A 165 -20.75 21.57 10.83
N GLU A 166 -20.41 20.76 11.83
CA GLU A 166 -20.23 21.22 13.22
C GLU A 166 -19.10 22.24 13.33
N SER A 167 -17.99 22.03 12.60
CA SER A 167 -16.89 23.00 12.52
C SER A 167 -17.36 24.35 11.99
N GLN A 168 -18.14 24.35 10.91
CA GLN A 168 -18.65 25.59 10.31
C GLN A 168 -19.67 26.30 11.19
N GLU A 169 -20.53 25.54 11.87
CA GLU A 169 -21.48 26.08 12.84
C GLU A 169 -20.76 26.75 14.02
N ARG A 170 -19.72 26.10 14.56
CA ARG A 170 -18.87 26.69 15.61
C ARG A 170 -18.15 27.95 15.14
N GLU A 171 -17.62 27.95 13.93
CA GLU A 171 -16.93 29.14 13.39
C GLU A 171 -17.88 30.30 13.14
N ARG A 172 -19.10 30.03 12.63
CA ARG A 172 -20.13 31.06 12.45
C ARG A 172 -20.62 31.64 13.77
N ALA A 173 -20.70 30.82 14.81
CA ALA A 173 -21.09 31.27 16.16
C ALA A 173 -20.01 32.12 16.84
N MET A 174 -18.73 31.88 16.54
CA MET A 174 -17.59 32.57 17.17
C MET A 174 -17.03 33.75 16.36
N TRP A 175 -17.15 33.74 15.04
CA TRP A 175 -16.49 34.70 14.14
C TRP A 175 -17.51 35.20 13.12
N ASP A 176 -17.84 36.48 13.21
CA ASP A 176 -18.87 37.14 12.42
C ASP A 176 -18.72 36.90 10.89
N THR A 177 -19.51 35.93 10.42
CA THR A 177 -20.05 35.59 9.10
C THR A 177 -19.25 35.72 7.78
N LYS A 178 -18.02 36.26 7.74
CA LYS A 178 -17.25 36.44 6.47
C LYS A 178 -16.14 35.42 6.19
N SER A 179 -15.78 34.54 7.13
CA SER A 179 -14.62 33.65 6.98
C SER A 179 -14.90 32.32 6.27
N VAL A 180 -16.09 31.73 6.42
CA VAL A 180 -16.41 30.40 5.88
C VAL A 180 -17.02 30.52 4.48
N LYS A 181 -16.18 30.38 3.44
CA LYS A 181 -16.59 30.62 2.04
C LYS A 181 -17.27 29.43 1.35
N GLU A 182 -17.16 28.22 1.88
CA GLU A 182 -17.52 26.99 1.15
C GLU A 182 -18.42 26.05 1.94
N LYS A 183 -19.40 25.42 1.28
CA LYS A 183 -20.33 24.47 1.91
C LYS A 183 -19.66 23.10 2.16
N PRO A 184 -20.11 22.30 3.16
CA PRO A 184 -19.50 21.01 3.50
C PRO A 184 -19.37 20.04 2.32
N ALA A 185 -20.39 19.99 1.45
CA ALA A 185 -20.36 19.14 0.25
C ALA A 185 -19.24 19.52 -0.73
N GLY A 186 -19.00 20.83 -0.92
CA GLY A 186 -17.90 21.33 -1.76
C GLY A 186 -16.53 21.04 -1.13
N LEU A 187 -16.44 21.17 0.19
CA LEU A 187 -15.27 20.78 0.99
C LEU A 187 -14.93 19.30 0.84
N ILE A 188 -15.91 18.40 0.96
CA ILE A 188 -15.70 16.96 0.75
C ILE A 188 -15.19 16.69 -0.66
N SER A 189 -15.80 17.29 -1.68
CA SER A 189 -15.34 17.13 -3.06
C SER A 189 -13.89 17.59 -3.25
N LYS A 190 -13.50 18.73 -2.67
CA LYS A 190 -12.11 19.22 -2.69
C LYS A 190 -11.15 18.30 -1.95
N ILE A 191 -11.52 17.80 -0.77
CA ILE A 191 -10.70 16.87 0.01
C ILE A 191 -10.53 15.57 -0.79
N LYS A 192 -11.61 14.98 -1.28
CA LYS A 192 -11.58 13.78 -2.12
C LYS A 192 -10.68 13.94 -3.34
N LYS A 193 -10.85 15.04 -4.10
CA LYS A 193 -10.04 15.36 -5.28
C LYS A 193 -8.54 15.49 -4.95
N LYS A 194 -8.19 16.15 -3.85
CA LYS A 194 -6.78 16.34 -3.43
C LYS A 194 -6.14 15.05 -2.93
N LEU A 195 -6.94 14.18 -2.32
CA LEU A 195 -6.47 12.92 -1.75
C LEU A 195 -6.57 11.73 -2.71
N GLY A 196 -7.20 11.92 -3.88
CA GLY A 196 -7.43 10.83 -4.84
C GLY A 196 -8.46 9.80 -4.34
N ILE A 197 -9.32 10.18 -3.39
CA ILE A 197 -10.36 9.31 -2.83
C ILE A 197 -11.59 9.39 -3.74
N LYS A 198 -12.11 8.25 -4.20
CA LYS A 198 -13.34 8.16 -5.00
C LYS A 198 -14.57 8.54 -4.15
#